data_AF-A0A964PMA5-F1
#
_entry.id   AF-A0A964PMA5-F1
#
_cell.length_a   1.000
_cell.length_b   1.000
_cell.length_c   1.000
_cell.angle_alpha   90.00
_cell.angle_beta   90.00
_cell.angle_gamma   90.00
#
_symmetry.space_group_name_H-M   'P 1'
#
loop_
_entity.id
_entity.type
_entity.pdbx_description
1 polymer ?
#
loop_
_entity_poly.entity_id
_entity_poly.type
_entity_poly.pdbx_seq_one_letter_code
_entity_poly.pdbx_strand_id
1 'polypeptide(L)'
;MNPRRSKVKAAAEVPLKRDETWWLHPAYRGEQALPLTSDAGEMPHRWVRSDAPPTRVEAVVEDDSHFADLAKVLYRLNGARPGPVRGFYVIVAVASGRYAVGQLCADPAAPVQLFEDLVFASEAKARAKATELRAAAQLSCR
;
A
#
# COMPACT_ATOMS: atom_id res chain seq x y z
N MET A 1 3.36 -51.55 26.84
CA MET A 1 4.13 -50.30 26.84
C MET A 1 3.40 -49.31 25.93
N ASN A 2 2.76 -48.26 26.46
CA ASN A 2 1.91 -47.34 25.69
C ASN A 2 2.53 -45.93 25.73
N PRO A 3 2.86 -45.28 24.59
CA PRO A 3 3.38 -43.92 24.61
C PRO A 3 2.26 -42.88 24.72
N ARG A 4 2.45 -41.90 25.61
CA ARG A 4 1.51 -40.83 25.95
C ARG A 4 1.30 -39.89 24.76
N ARG A 5 0.06 -39.79 24.27
CA ARG A 5 -0.36 -38.68 23.39
C ARG A 5 -0.39 -37.38 24.19
N SER A 6 0.51 -36.46 23.88
CA SER A 6 0.48 -35.08 24.37
C SER A 6 -0.78 -34.38 23.85
N LYS A 7 -1.61 -33.87 24.76
CA LYS A 7 -2.79 -33.05 24.42
C LYS A 7 -2.32 -31.73 23.79
N VAL A 8 -2.51 -31.59 22.47
CA VAL A 8 -2.47 -30.29 21.81
C VAL A 8 -3.68 -29.49 22.33
N LYS A 9 -3.42 -28.35 22.99
CA LYS A 9 -4.49 -27.42 23.39
C LYS A 9 -5.11 -26.86 22.11
N ALA A 10 -6.38 -27.17 21.88
CA ALA A 10 -7.18 -26.53 20.85
C ALA A 10 -7.13 -25.01 21.07
N ALA A 11 -6.66 -24.27 20.07
CA ALA A 11 -6.76 -22.83 20.06
C ALA A 11 -8.25 -22.47 20.19
N ALA A 12 -8.58 -21.59 21.14
CA ALA A 12 -9.95 -21.15 21.35
C ALA A 12 -10.51 -20.58 20.04
N GLU A 13 -11.65 -21.11 19.58
CA GLU A 13 -12.36 -20.55 18.44
C GLU A 13 -12.82 -19.14 18.79
N VAL A 14 -12.15 -18.15 18.21
CA VAL A 14 -12.58 -16.76 18.26
C VAL A 14 -13.87 -16.65 17.45
N PRO A 15 -15.01 -16.21 18.02
CA PRO A 15 -16.25 -16.06 17.28
C PRO A 15 -16.06 -15.02 16.17
N LEU A 16 -15.93 -15.49 14.92
CA LEU A 16 -15.83 -14.62 13.76
C LEU A 16 -17.23 -14.08 13.46
N LYS A 17 -17.52 -12.89 13.99
CA LYS A 17 -18.72 -12.12 13.61
C LYS A 17 -18.61 -11.83 12.11
N ARG A 18 -19.49 -12.41 11.30
CA ARG A 18 -19.54 -12.17 9.85
C ARG A 18 -19.91 -10.71 9.60
N ASP A 19 -18.90 -9.89 9.34
CA ASP A 19 -19.09 -8.53 8.83
C ASP A 19 -19.56 -8.55 7.37
N GLU A 20 -19.97 -7.40 6.81
CA GLU A 20 -20.44 -7.29 5.41
C GLU A 20 -19.42 -7.79 4.37
N THR A 21 -18.17 -7.97 4.78
CA THR A 21 -17.05 -8.43 3.97
C THR A 21 -16.59 -9.86 4.30
N TRP A 22 -17.43 -10.67 4.96
CA TRP A 22 -17.05 -12.03 5.41
C TRP A 22 -16.68 -13.00 4.27
N TRP A 23 -17.15 -12.72 3.05
CA TRP A 23 -16.84 -13.47 1.84
C TRP A 23 -15.50 -13.08 1.22
N LEU A 24 -14.90 -11.97 1.67
CA LEU A 24 -13.59 -11.51 1.25
C LEU A 24 -12.55 -12.03 2.25
N HIS A 25 -11.55 -12.77 1.74
CA HIS A 25 -10.47 -13.29 2.59
C HIS A 25 -9.83 -12.13 3.38
N PRO A 26 -9.57 -12.28 4.69
CA PRO A 26 -9.07 -11.19 5.52
C PRO A 26 -7.81 -10.50 4.97
N ALA A 27 -7.00 -11.20 4.17
CA ALA A 27 -5.80 -10.65 3.51
C ALA A 27 -6.07 -9.73 2.30
N TYR A 28 -7.32 -9.60 1.84
CA TYR A 28 -7.69 -8.78 0.69
C TYR A 28 -8.57 -7.58 1.07
N ARG A 29 -8.65 -7.23 2.36
CA ARG A 29 -9.40 -6.04 2.78
C ARG A 29 -8.65 -4.80 2.32
N GLY A 30 -9.28 -3.98 1.47
CA GLY A 30 -8.68 -2.82 0.77
C GLY A 30 -8.15 -1.67 1.63
N GLU A 31 -8.02 -1.90 2.93
CA GLU A 31 -7.57 -0.94 3.93
C GLU A 31 -6.26 -1.35 4.62
N GLN A 32 -5.77 -2.55 4.34
CA GLN A 32 -4.54 -3.09 4.94
C GLN A 32 -3.30 -2.40 4.39
N ALA A 33 -2.27 -2.32 5.22
CA ALA A 33 -0.94 -1.93 4.77
C ALA A 33 -0.38 -2.96 3.77
N LEU A 34 0.19 -2.47 2.67
CA LEU A 34 0.91 -3.30 1.71
C LEU A 34 2.24 -3.75 2.35
N PRO A 35 2.55 -5.04 2.39
CA PRO A 35 3.89 -5.48 2.79
C PRO A 35 4.89 -5.04 1.71
N LEU A 36 6.08 -4.56 2.11
CA LEU A 36 7.16 -4.25 1.15
C LEU A 36 7.61 -5.48 0.37
N THR A 37 7.61 -6.64 1.02
CA THR A 37 7.93 -7.94 0.45
C THR A 37 6.64 -8.73 0.28
N SER A 38 6.21 -8.93 -0.96
CA SER A 38 5.12 -9.86 -1.28
C SER A 38 5.69 -11.16 -1.84
N ASP A 39 4.85 -12.19 -1.93
CA ASP A 39 5.21 -13.46 -2.58
C ASP A 39 5.58 -13.27 -4.07
N ALA A 40 5.18 -12.12 -4.67
CA ALA A 40 5.50 -11.71 -6.03
C ALA A 40 6.79 -10.87 -6.15
N GLY A 41 7.54 -10.67 -5.06
CA GLY A 41 8.76 -9.88 -5.01
C GLY A 41 8.66 -8.61 -4.17
N GLU A 42 9.79 -7.91 -4.02
CA GLU A 42 9.87 -6.60 -3.37
C GLU A 42 9.30 -5.53 -4.31
N MET A 43 8.31 -4.76 -3.84
CA MET A 43 7.73 -3.70 -4.65
C MET A 43 8.73 -2.54 -4.77
N PRO A 44 9.17 -2.17 -5.98
CA PRO A 44 10.09 -1.07 -6.17
C PRO A 44 9.45 0.21 -5.65
N HIS A 45 10.20 0.91 -4.81
CA HIS A 45 9.73 2.14 -4.22
C HIS A 45 10.85 3.15 -4.07
N ARG A 46 10.45 4.40 -3.96
CA ARG A 46 11.38 5.50 -3.75
C ARG A 46 10.98 6.32 -2.53
N TRP A 47 11.96 6.63 -1.70
CA TRP A 47 11.80 7.56 -0.58
C TRP A 47 11.89 9.02 -1.06
N VAL A 48 11.00 9.83 -0.51
CA VAL A 48 10.89 11.27 -0.77
C VAL A 48 10.40 11.99 0.48
N ARG A 49 10.52 13.31 0.50
CA ARG A 49 9.75 14.12 1.44
C ARG A 49 8.38 14.47 0.89
N SER A 50 7.39 14.59 1.77
CA SER A 50 6.02 14.96 1.41
C SER A 50 5.88 16.38 0.84
N ASP A 51 6.81 17.28 1.20
CA ASP A 51 6.87 18.65 0.71
C ASP A 51 7.72 18.82 -0.57
N ALA A 52 8.38 17.75 -1.01
CA ALA A 52 9.24 17.80 -2.19
C ALA A 52 8.40 18.03 -3.46
N PRO A 53 8.91 18.80 -4.43
CA PRO A 53 8.24 18.96 -5.71
C PRO A 53 8.08 17.59 -6.39
N PRO A 54 6.98 17.38 -7.14
CA PRO A 54 6.74 16.12 -7.83
C PRO A 54 7.94 15.85 -8.75
N THR A 55 8.52 14.68 -8.59
CA THR A 55 9.68 14.34 -9.42
C THR A 55 9.23 14.15 -10.85
N ARG A 56 9.98 14.76 -11.77
CA ARG A 56 9.78 14.55 -13.20
C ARG A 56 10.12 13.09 -13.51
N VAL A 57 9.09 12.31 -13.79
CA VAL A 57 9.23 10.94 -14.30
C VAL A 57 9.12 11.03 -15.82
N GLU A 58 10.11 10.52 -16.54
CA GLU A 58 10.01 10.39 -17.99
C GLU A 58 9.07 9.23 -18.31
N ALA A 59 8.14 9.46 -19.24
CA ALA A 59 7.14 8.47 -19.61
C ALA A 59 7.76 7.33 -20.43
N VAL A 60 8.51 6.44 -19.78
CA VAL A 60 8.91 5.17 -20.39
C VAL A 60 7.78 4.18 -20.15
N VAL A 61 6.76 4.23 -21.01
CA VAL A 61 5.56 3.37 -20.91
C VAL A 61 5.75 2.04 -21.68
N GLU A 62 6.89 1.90 -22.37
CA GLU A 62 7.30 0.70 -23.13
C GLU A 62 8.35 -0.11 -22.36
N ASP A 63 8.02 -0.48 -21.13
CA ASP A 63 8.87 -1.33 -20.29
C ASP A 63 8.15 -2.66 -20.06
N ASP A 64 8.84 -3.79 -20.19
CA ASP A 64 8.32 -5.15 -19.93
C ASP A 64 8.34 -5.50 -18.43
N SER A 65 8.40 -4.49 -17.55
CA SER A 65 8.44 -4.72 -16.12
C SER A 65 7.10 -5.24 -15.58
N HIS A 66 7.18 -5.92 -14.44
CA HIS A 66 6.04 -6.48 -13.72
C HIS A 66 4.96 -5.44 -13.35
N PHE A 67 5.29 -4.15 -13.38
CA PHE A 67 4.39 -3.04 -13.02
C PHE A 67 3.98 -2.18 -14.21
N ALA A 68 4.33 -2.55 -15.44
CA ALA A 68 4.01 -1.79 -16.64
C ALA A 68 2.50 -1.56 -16.84
N ASP A 69 1.69 -2.59 -16.59
CA ASP A 69 0.24 -2.46 -16.72
C ASP A 69 -0.37 -1.60 -15.61
N LEU A 70 0.15 -1.70 -14.39
CA LEU A 70 -0.23 -0.80 -13.29
C LEU A 70 0.11 0.66 -13.65
N ALA A 71 1.32 0.91 -14.16
CA ALA A 71 1.75 2.23 -14.58
C ALA A 71 0.89 2.80 -15.71
N LYS A 72 0.48 1.98 -16.70
CA LYS A 72 -0.46 2.39 -17.77
C LYS A 72 -1.81 2.80 -17.21
N VAL A 73 -2.38 2.04 -16.27
CA VAL A 73 -3.66 2.38 -15.63
C VAL A 73 -3.53 3.68 -14.86
N LEU A 74 -2.49 3.81 -14.03
CA LEU A 74 -2.23 5.03 -13.24
C LEU A 74 -1.99 6.25 -14.13
N TYR A 75 -1.29 6.09 -15.26
CA TYR A 75 -1.06 7.15 -16.23
C TYR A 75 -2.37 7.69 -16.81
N ARG A 76 -3.30 6.78 -17.17
CA ARG A 76 -4.63 7.17 -17.66
C ARG A 76 -5.43 7.90 -16.57
N LEU A 77 -5.40 7.40 -15.34
CA LEU A 77 -6.07 8.03 -14.20
C LEU A 77 -5.47 9.40 -13.83
N ASN A 78 -4.19 9.61 -14.10
CA ASN A 78 -3.49 10.87 -13.86
C ASN A 78 -3.64 11.89 -15.01
N GLY A 79 -4.57 11.67 -15.94
CA GLY A 79 -4.80 12.57 -17.08
C GLY A 79 -3.67 12.52 -18.11
N ALA A 80 -3.13 11.32 -18.37
CA ALA A 80 -2.00 11.08 -19.26
C ALA A 80 -0.74 11.86 -18.84
N ARG A 81 -0.44 11.88 -17.53
CA ARG A 81 0.79 12.46 -16.97
C ARG A 81 1.56 11.39 -16.20
N PRO A 82 2.87 11.23 -16.45
CA PRO A 82 3.68 10.32 -15.66
C PRO A 82 3.90 10.89 -14.24
N GLY A 83 4.29 10.02 -13.31
CA GLY A 83 4.61 10.42 -11.94
C GLY A 83 3.45 10.32 -10.93
N PRO A 84 3.52 11.04 -9.80
CA PRO A 84 2.62 10.81 -8.67
C PRO A 84 1.16 11.10 -8.99
N VAL A 85 0.28 10.16 -8.67
CA VAL A 85 -1.17 10.28 -8.95
C VAL A 85 -1.87 10.91 -7.76
N ARG A 86 -2.43 12.11 -7.97
CA ARG A 86 -3.10 12.87 -6.89
C ARG A 86 -4.28 12.09 -6.31
N GLY A 87 -4.33 12.00 -4.98
CA GLY A 87 -5.43 11.35 -4.26
C GLY A 87 -5.31 9.82 -4.13
N PHE A 88 -4.26 9.21 -4.69
CA PHE A 88 -3.97 7.78 -4.57
C PHE A 88 -2.87 7.54 -3.54
N TYR A 89 -3.26 7.53 -2.27
CA TYR A 89 -2.36 7.26 -1.15
C TYR A 89 -2.48 5.81 -0.69
N VAL A 90 -1.34 5.22 -0.34
CA VAL A 90 -1.21 3.85 0.15
C VAL A 90 -0.46 3.84 1.47
N ILE A 91 -0.63 2.78 2.25
CA ILE A 91 0.12 2.54 3.48
C ILE A 91 1.00 1.33 3.22
N VAL A 92 2.28 1.43 3.54
CA VAL A 92 3.26 0.37 3.33
C VAL A 92 3.89 0.00 4.66
N ALA A 93 3.88 -1.29 5.00
CA ALA A 93 4.58 -1.82 6.16
C ALA A 93 6.06 -2.00 5.79
N VAL A 94 6.89 -1.08 6.29
CA VAL A 94 8.33 -1.01 5.95
C VAL A 94 9.14 -1.97 6.81
N ALA A 95 8.75 -2.10 8.07
CA ALA A 95 9.30 -3.05 9.01
C ALA A 95 8.22 -3.41 10.03
N SER A 96 8.46 -4.43 10.86
CA SER A 96 7.53 -4.80 11.93
C SER A 96 7.28 -3.59 12.85
N GLY A 97 6.02 -3.14 12.91
CA GLY A 97 5.62 -1.96 13.67
C GLY A 97 6.01 -0.61 13.06
N ARG A 98 6.43 -0.54 11.79
CA ARG A 98 6.69 0.72 11.08
C ARG A 98 5.91 0.78 9.77
N TYR A 99 5.04 1.78 9.67
CA TYR A 99 4.12 1.98 8.55
C TYR A 99 4.40 3.33 7.92
N ALA A 100 4.83 3.34 6.67
CA ALA A 100 5.02 4.57 5.89
C ALA A 100 3.77 4.86 5.08
N VAL A 101 3.39 6.13 5.01
CA VAL A 101 2.43 6.59 4.01
C VAL A 101 3.18 6.81 2.70
N GLY A 102 2.59 6.39 1.61
CA GLY A 102 3.09 6.61 0.26
C GLY A 102 2.01 7.04 -0.71
N GLN A 103 2.43 7.26 -1.93
CA GLN A 103 1.59 7.63 -3.06
C GLN A 103 1.90 6.71 -4.24
N LEU A 104 0.86 6.35 -4.99
CA LEU A 104 1.05 5.61 -6.24
C LEU A 104 1.58 6.55 -7.32
N CYS A 105 2.52 6.03 -8.10
CA CYS A 105 3.15 6.73 -9.21
C CYS A 105 2.88 6.00 -10.52
N ALA A 106 2.51 6.76 -11.55
CA ALA A 106 2.45 6.30 -12.92
C ALA A 106 3.88 6.15 -13.48
N ASP A 107 4.62 5.21 -12.91
CA ASP A 107 6.01 4.89 -13.19
C ASP A 107 6.21 3.37 -13.02
N PRO A 108 6.59 2.64 -14.09
CA PRO A 108 6.84 1.20 -13.99
C PRO A 108 8.07 0.85 -13.13
N ALA A 109 9.08 1.72 -13.07
CA ALA A 109 10.31 1.47 -12.32
C ALA A 109 10.15 1.72 -10.81
N ALA A 110 9.25 2.64 -10.44
CA ALA A 110 8.95 2.98 -9.06
C ALA A 110 7.43 3.24 -8.90
N PRO A 111 6.59 2.20 -8.88
CA PRO A 111 5.14 2.34 -8.80
C PRO A 111 4.66 2.96 -7.49
N VAL A 112 5.51 3.00 -6.46
CA VAL A 112 5.20 3.59 -5.15
C VAL A 112 6.28 4.57 -4.71
N GLN A 113 5.85 5.73 -4.23
CA GLN A 113 6.69 6.74 -3.62
C GLN A 113 6.33 6.85 -2.13
N LEU A 114 7.28 6.54 -1.24
CA LEU A 114 7.09 6.58 0.22
C LEU A 114 7.57 7.91 0.80
N PHE A 115 6.82 8.45 1.76
CA PHE A 115 7.16 9.70 2.43
C PHE A 115 8.00 9.43 3.68
N GLU A 116 9.24 9.94 3.68
CA GLU A 116 10.21 9.82 4.77
C GLU A 116 9.74 10.46 6.07
N ASP A 117 8.96 11.53 5.96
CA ASP A 117 8.42 12.31 7.09
C ASP A 117 7.09 11.74 7.62
N LEU A 118 6.47 10.79 6.92
CA LEU A 118 5.18 10.21 7.29
C LEU A 118 5.30 8.71 7.63
N VAL A 119 6.18 8.41 8.58
CA VAL A 119 6.38 7.07 9.12
C VAL A 119 5.80 6.97 10.54
N PHE A 120 4.93 5.99 10.75
CA PHE A 120 4.19 5.81 11.99
C PHE A 120 4.45 4.45 12.63
N ALA A 121 4.33 4.40 13.96
CA ALA A 121 4.45 3.16 14.73
C ALA A 121 3.19 2.28 14.72
N SER A 122 2.11 2.73 14.07
CA SER A 122 0.81 2.05 14.05
C SER A 122 0.11 2.28 12.72
N GLU A 123 -0.45 1.20 12.18
CA GLU A 123 -1.22 1.23 10.92
C GLU A 123 -2.41 2.20 11.00
N ALA A 124 -3.11 2.25 12.14
CA ALA A 124 -4.26 3.13 12.32
C ALA A 124 -3.88 4.61 12.18
N LYS A 125 -2.70 5.01 12.69
CA LYS A 125 -2.20 6.39 12.56
C LYS A 125 -1.80 6.70 11.12
N ALA A 126 -1.10 5.77 10.45
CA ALA A 126 -0.76 5.92 9.05
C ALA A 126 -2.01 6.04 8.17
N ARG A 127 -3.05 5.26 8.48
CA ARG A 127 -4.34 5.30 7.78
C ARG A 127 -5.07 6.61 7.97
N ALA A 128 -5.16 7.11 9.20
CA ALA A 128 -5.77 8.41 9.47
C ALA A 128 -5.06 9.50 8.65
N LYS A 129 -3.73 9.48 8.58
CA LYS A 129 -2.95 10.42 7.77
C LYS A 129 -3.18 10.27 6.27
N ALA A 130 -3.23 9.04 5.75
CA ALA A 130 -3.52 8.79 4.34
C ALA A 130 -4.93 9.28 3.95
N THR A 131 -5.93 9.08 4.81
CA THR A 131 -7.29 9.60 4.62
C THR A 131 -7.32 11.12 4.63
N GLU A 132 -6.58 11.77 5.54
CA GLU A 132 -6.45 13.23 5.59
C GLU A 132 -5.85 13.78 4.29
N LEU A 133 -4.74 13.20 3.80
CA LEU A 133 -4.10 13.59 2.55
C LEU A 133 -5.02 13.39 1.34
N ARG A 134 -5.80 12.30 1.34
CA ARG A 134 -6.79 12.03 0.29
C ARG A 134 -7.90 13.08 0.27
N ALA A 135 -8.42 13.45 1.43
CA ALA A 135 -9.44 14.49 1.56
C ALA A 135 -8.89 15.86 1.12
N ALA A 136 -7.67 16.21 1.52
CA ALA A 136 -7.00 17.45 1.10
C ALA A 136 -6.81 17.50 -0.43
N ALA A 137 -6.41 16.38 -1.05
CA ALA A 137 -6.25 16.31 -2.50
C ALA A 137 -7.58 16.49 -3.25
N GLN A 138 -8.69 15.95 -2.72
CA GLN A 138 -10.03 16.11 -3.31
C GLN A 138 -10.54 17.56 -3.21
N LEU A 139 -10.24 18.25 -2.09
CA LEU A 139 -10.61 19.65 -1.90
C LEU A 139 -9.88 20.59 -2.85
N SER A 140 -8.63 20.28 -3.24
CA SER A 140 -7.85 21.08 -4.19
C SER A 140 -8.32 21.00 -5.64
N CYS A 141 -9.23 20.07 -5.96
CA CYS A 141 -9.70 19.79 -7.32
C CYS A 141 -11.15 20.26 -7.56
N ARG A 142 -11.78 20.94 -6.60
CA ARG A 142 -13.10 21.56 -6.71
C ARG A 142 -13.00 23.05 -7.04
#